data_AF-A0A7S2HL71-F1
#
_entry.id   AF-A0A7S2HL71-F1
#
_cell.length_a   1.000
_cell.length_b   1.000
_cell.length_c   1.000
_cell.angle_alpha   90.00
_cell.angle_beta   90.00
_cell.angle_gamma   90.00
#
_symmetry.space_group_name_H-M   'P 1'
#
loop_
_entity.id
_entity.type
_entity.pdbx_description
1 polymer ?
#
loop_
_entity_poly.entity_id
_entity_poly.type
_entity_poly.pdbx_seq_one_letter_code
_entity_poly.pdbx_strand_id
1 'polypeptide(L)'
;MGHGQSTTAILTCGDWDCKHVHTQCGICGIPVPPAFRQWVNIKRSYNEAYGGEFRGMKSMLARLKLLDREGNPLHGFHHLGMHDVENICRCVLHLLNDYGEIQLNGWMR
;
A
#
# COMPACT_ATOMS: atom_id res chain seq x y z
N MET A 1 2.03 24.64 23.45
CA MET A 1 1.24 23.65 22.68
C MET A 1 2.25 22.65 22.11
N GLY A 2 2.34 21.45 22.69
CA GLY A 2 3.29 20.44 22.23
C GLY A 2 2.94 20.04 20.80
N HIS A 3 3.91 20.10 19.90
CA HIS A 3 3.75 19.50 18.58
C HIS A 3 3.67 17.99 18.83
N GLY A 4 2.46 17.43 18.81
CA GLY A 4 2.27 15.99 18.90
C GLY A 4 3.09 15.34 17.79
N GLN A 5 3.98 14.43 18.16
CA GLN A 5 4.76 13.66 17.19
C GLN A 5 3.77 13.00 16.21
N SER A 6 3.82 13.40 14.94
CA SER A 6 3.03 12.75 13.90
C SER A 6 3.64 11.36 13.67
N THR A 7 2.86 10.32 13.92
CA THR A 7 3.25 8.95 13.58
C THR A 7 3.06 8.74 12.09
N THR A 8 4.10 8.30 11.40
CA THR A 8 4.07 7.99 9.96
C THR A 8 4.41 6.53 9.74
N ALA A 9 3.76 5.90 8.76
CA ALA A 9 4.02 4.53 8.34
C ALA A 9 4.24 4.47 6.83
N ILE A 10 5.03 3.49 6.38
CA ILE A 10 5.11 3.10 4.98
C ILE A 10 3.87 2.26 4.63
N LEU A 11 3.29 2.50 3.46
CA LEU A 11 2.17 1.73 2.93
C LEU A 11 2.49 1.23 1.54
N THR A 12 2.21 -0.05 1.29
CA THR A 12 2.52 -0.73 0.02
C THR A 12 1.38 -1.64 -0.42
N CYS A 13 1.33 -1.95 -1.71
CA CYS A 13 0.39 -2.92 -2.28
C CYS A 13 0.95 -4.35 -2.24
N GLY A 14 1.23 -4.84 -1.04
CA GLY A 14 1.89 -6.12 -0.81
C GLY A 14 3.19 -5.97 -0.04
N ASP A 15 3.81 -7.10 0.32
CA ASP A 15 5.04 -7.09 1.12
C ASP A 15 6.31 -6.96 0.27
N TRP A 16 6.18 -7.02 -1.05
CA TRP A 16 7.32 -7.18 -1.97
C TRP A 16 8.24 -5.96 -1.97
N ASP A 17 7.69 -4.73 -2.04
CA ASP A 17 8.49 -3.50 -2.10
C ASP A 17 9.38 -3.32 -0.86
N CYS A 18 8.79 -3.41 0.34
CA CYS A 18 9.54 -3.30 1.59
C CYS A 18 10.60 -4.39 1.71
N LYS A 19 10.28 -5.64 1.34
CA LYS A 19 11.28 -6.73 1.32
C LYS A 19 12.42 -6.45 0.32
N HIS A 20 12.12 -5.87 -0.83
CA HIS A 20 13.14 -5.52 -1.83
C HIS A 20 14.08 -4.43 -1.32
N VAL A 21 13.58 -3.48 -0.52
CA VAL A 21 14.46 -2.50 0.15
C VAL A 21 15.47 -3.21 1.06
N HIS A 22 15.07 -4.23 1.82
CA HIS A 22 16.00 -5.03 2.64
C HIS A 22 17.04 -5.75 1.79
N THR A 23 16.61 -6.42 0.72
CA THR A 23 17.50 -7.08 -0.23
C THR A 23 18.50 -6.11 -0.84
N GLN A 24 18.03 -4.94 -1.30
CA GLN A 24 18.89 -3.92 -1.91
C GLN A 24 19.89 -3.32 -0.92
N CYS A 25 19.48 -3.12 0.34
CA CYS A 25 20.40 -2.68 1.39
C CYS A 25 21.51 -3.71 1.64
N GLY A 26 21.17 -5.01 1.64
CA GLY A 26 22.14 -6.10 1.73
C GLY A 26 23.15 -6.10 0.57
N ILE A 27 22.67 -5.90 -0.66
CA ILE A 27 23.53 -5.79 -1.86
C ILE A 27 24.46 -4.57 -1.75
N CYS A 28 23.96 -3.44 -1.26
CA CYS A 28 24.72 -2.21 -1.14
C CYS A 28 25.63 -2.16 0.11
N GLY A 29 25.51 -3.13 1.02
CA GLY A 29 26.24 -3.13 2.29
C GLY A 29 25.84 -1.99 3.25
N ILE A 30 24.61 -1.49 3.15
CA ILE A 30 24.09 -0.40 4.00
C ILE A 30 23.04 -0.92 5.00
N PRO A 31 22.88 -0.28 6.17
CA PRO A 31 21.83 -0.66 7.11
C PRO A 31 20.44 -0.33 6.55
N VAL A 32 19.47 -1.21 6.81
CA VAL A 32 18.07 -0.97 6.44
C VAL A 32 17.49 0.16 7.31
N PRO A 33 16.88 1.20 6.71
CA PRO A 33 16.25 2.26 7.49
C PRO A 33 15.13 1.72 8.39
N PRO A 34 15.02 2.17 9.66
CA PRO A 34 14.02 1.66 10.60
C PRO A 34 12.56 1.74 10.11
N ALA A 35 12.25 2.70 9.23
CA ALA A 35 10.93 2.87 8.62
C ALA A 35 10.46 1.64 7.81
N PHE A 36 11.38 0.79 7.34
CA PHE A 36 11.06 -0.42 6.57
C PHE A 36 10.99 -1.69 7.44
N ARG A 37 11.00 -1.57 8.78
CA ARG A 37 10.83 -2.72 9.68
C ARG A 37 9.38 -3.21 9.74
N GLN A 38 8.45 -2.26 9.66
CA GLN A 38 7.01 -2.51 9.68
C GLN A 38 6.32 -1.57 8.69
N TRP A 39 5.25 -2.05 8.06
CA TRP A 39 4.50 -1.29 7.07
C TRP A 39 3.04 -1.71 7.06
N VAL A 40 2.22 -0.94 6.34
CA VAL A 40 0.86 -1.32 5.97
C VAL A 40 0.89 -2.02 4.62
N ASN A 41 0.43 -3.26 4.58
CA ASN A 41 0.09 -3.97 3.37
C ASN A 41 -1.42 -3.80 3.11
N ILE A 42 -1.77 -2.84 2.25
CA ILE A 42 -3.15 -2.44 2.00
C ILE A 42 -4.05 -3.61 1.53
N LYS A 43 -3.45 -4.63 0.91
CA LYS A 43 -4.20 -5.82 0.49
C LYS A 43 -4.83 -6.52 1.68
N ARG A 44 -4.07 -6.70 2.77
CA ARG A 44 -4.57 -7.36 3.99
C ARG A 44 -5.71 -6.56 4.59
N SER A 45 -5.52 -5.23 4.72
CA SER A 45 -6.54 -4.32 5.24
C SER A 45 -7.82 -4.34 4.40
N TYR A 46 -7.72 -4.39 3.06
CA TYR A 46 -8.88 -4.52 2.18
C TYR A 46 -9.60 -5.87 2.32
N ASN A 47 -8.85 -6.97 2.42
CA ASN A 47 -9.43 -8.30 2.63
C ASN A 47 -10.19 -8.38 3.95
N GLU A 48 -9.61 -7.84 5.02
CA GLU A 48 -10.23 -7.77 6.35
C GLU A 48 -11.49 -6.89 6.35
N ALA A 49 -11.41 -5.68 5.77
CA ALA A 49 -12.51 -4.73 5.77
C ALA A 49 -13.70 -5.21 4.92
N TYR A 50 -13.45 -5.75 3.73
CA TYR A 50 -14.48 -6.01 2.74
C TYR A 50 -14.78 -7.50 2.49
N GLY A 51 -14.08 -8.44 3.15
CA GLY A 51 -14.36 -9.88 3.09
C GLY A 51 -14.15 -10.51 1.71
N GLY A 52 -13.17 -10.03 0.92
CA GLY A 52 -12.91 -10.48 -0.46
C GLY A 52 -11.53 -11.12 -0.68
N GLU A 53 -11.11 -11.26 -1.95
CA GLU A 53 -9.74 -11.62 -2.36
C GLU A 53 -9.06 -10.47 -3.13
N PHE A 54 -8.59 -9.46 -2.39
CA PHE A 54 -7.85 -8.33 -2.94
C PHE A 54 -6.38 -8.70 -3.14
N ARG A 55 -6.06 -9.17 -4.34
CA ARG A 55 -4.73 -9.68 -4.71
C ARG A 55 -3.74 -8.59 -5.15
N GLY A 56 -4.25 -7.41 -5.50
CA GLY A 56 -3.45 -6.27 -5.96
C GLY A 56 -4.27 -5.01 -6.23
N MET A 57 -3.60 -3.95 -6.69
CA MET A 57 -4.20 -2.64 -6.95
C MET A 57 -5.46 -2.74 -7.83
N LYS A 58 -5.39 -3.48 -8.94
CA LYS A 58 -6.51 -3.64 -9.86
C LYS A 58 -7.76 -4.22 -9.19
N SER A 59 -7.64 -5.21 -8.31
CA SER A 59 -8.80 -5.77 -7.58
C SER A 59 -9.46 -4.77 -6.63
N MET A 60 -8.67 -3.86 -6.05
CA MET A 60 -9.19 -2.78 -5.20
C MET A 60 -9.86 -1.70 -6.05
N LEU A 61 -9.24 -1.30 -7.17
CA LEU A 61 -9.83 -0.36 -8.13
C LEU A 61 -11.13 -0.89 -8.75
N ALA A 62 -11.22 -2.20 -9.02
CA ALA A 62 -12.43 -2.84 -9.53
C ALA A 62 -13.60 -2.66 -8.56
N ARG A 63 -13.38 -2.85 -7.25
CA ARG A 63 -14.39 -2.58 -6.21
C ARG A 63 -14.86 -1.12 -6.24
N LEU A 64 -13.93 -0.20 -6.47
CA LEU A 64 -14.22 1.23 -6.55
C LEU A 64 -14.82 1.66 -7.91
N LYS A 65 -14.99 0.73 -8.86
CA LYS A 65 -15.41 1.01 -10.24
C LYS A 65 -14.49 2.02 -10.95
N LEU A 66 -13.19 1.93 -10.65
CA LEU A 66 -12.13 2.79 -11.21
C LEU A 66 -11.27 2.07 -12.27
N LEU A 67 -11.87 1.09 -12.94
CA LEU A 67 -11.27 0.45 -14.11
C LEU A 67 -12.10 0.74 -15.36
N ASP A 68 -11.45 0.82 -16.52
CA ASP A 68 -12.12 0.79 -17.81
C ASP A 68 -12.70 -0.61 -18.13
N ARG A 69 -13.25 -0.78 -19.34
CA ARG A 69 -13.89 -2.04 -19.76
C ARG A 69 -12.89 -3.15 -20.00
N GLU A 70 -11.66 -2.79 -20.32
CA GLU A 70 -10.51 -3.65 -20.56
C GLU A 70 -9.80 -4.01 -19.24
N GLY A 71 -10.24 -3.41 -18.13
CA GLY A 71 -9.75 -3.64 -16.79
C GLY A 71 -8.50 -2.82 -16.44
N ASN A 72 -8.16 -1.74 -17.14
CA ASN A 72 -7.05 -0.84 -16.78
C ASN A 72 -7.50 0.28 -15.84
N PRO A 73 -6.59 0.83 -15.01
CA PRO A 73 -6.90 1.99 -14.19
C PRO A 73 -7.43 3.16 -15.03
N LEU A 74 -8.50 3.82 -14.58
CA LEU A 74 -9.00 5.04 -15.21
C LEU A 74 -8.02 6.21 -15.09
N HIS A 75 -7.12 6.17 -14.12
CA HIS A 75 -6.11 7.20 -13.88
C HIS A 75 -4.70 6.65 -14.17
N GLY A 76 -4.01 7.29 -15.10
CA GLY A 76 -2.61 6.97 -15.43
C GLY A 76 -2.45 5.63 -16.16
N PHE A 77 -1.28 5.00 -15.95
CA PHE A 77 -0.87 3.77 -16.62
C PHE A 77 -0.40 2.75 -15.59
N HIS A 78 -0.84 1.51 -15.75
CA HIS A 78 -0.40 0.42 -14.89
C HIS A 78 1.10 0.15 -15.08
N HIS A 79 1.81 -0.15 -13.99
CA HIS A 79 3.26 -0.40 -13.95
C HIS A 79 4.13 0.84 -14.12
N LEU A 80 3.54 2.04 -14.11
CA LEU A 80 4.29 3.27 -13.86
C LEU A 80 4.22 3.59 -12.37
N GLY A 81 5.34 3.46 -11.65
CA GLY A 81 5.37 3.50 -10.18
C GLY A 81 4.64 4.70 -9.56
N MET A 82 4.76 5.89 -10.16
CA MET A 82 4.05 7.08 -9.70
C MET A 82 2.52 6.96 -9.84
N HIS A 83 2.03 6.45 -10.97
CA HIS A 83 0.59 6.24 -11.20
C HIS A 83 0.03 5.11 -10.35
N ASP A 84 0.82 4.06 -10.09
CA ASP A 84 0.44 3.00 -9.17
C ASP A 84 0.30 3.56 -7.73
N VAL A 85 1.23 4.42 -7.28
CA VAL A 85 1.11 5.11 -5.98
C VAL A 85 -0.14 5.97 -5.89
N GLU A 86 -0.45 6.77 -6.92
CA GLU A 86 -1.66 7.61 -6.93
C GLU A 86 -2.94 6.78 -6.83
N ASN A 87 -3.01 5.67 -7.56
CA ASN A 87 -4.16 4.76 -7.50
C ASN A 87 -4.25 4.01 -6.17
N ILE A 88 -3.12 3.60 -5.58
CA ILE A 88 -3.10 3.03 -4.23
C ILE A 88 -3.59 4.07 -3.21
N CYS A 89 -3.19 5.34 -3.33
CA CYS A 89 -3.68 6.41 -2.47
C CYS A 89 -5.21 6.56 -2.55
N ARG A 90 -5.80 6.49 -3.75
CA ARG A 90 -7.27 6.48 -3.91
C ARG A 90 -7.90 5.33 -3.12
N CYS A 91 -7.33 4.12 -3.21
CA CYS A 91 -7.79 2.96 -2.44
C CYS A 91 -7.66 3.19 -0.92
N VAL A 92 -6.53 3.71 -0.44
CA VAL A 92 -6.31 4.01 0.99
C VAL A 92 -7.34 5.01 1.50
N LEU A 93 -7.58 6.09 0.76
CA LEU A 93 -8.53 7.12 1.16
C LEU A 93 -9.96 6.57 1.25
N HIS A 94 -10.37 5.71 0.31
CA HIS A 94 -11.66 5.03 0.39
C HIS A 94 -11.75 4.08 1.59
N LEU A 95 -10.71 3.31 1.86
CA LEU A 95 -10.68 2.43 3.03
C LEU A 95 -10.78 3.24 4.34
N LEU A 96 -10.05 4.34 4.47
CA LEU A 96 -10.12 5.21 5.65
C LEU A 96 -11.48 5.90 5.78
N ASN A 97 -12.10 6.30 4.67
CA ASN A 97 -13.44 6.89 4.70
C ASN A 97 -14.48 5.91 5.24
N ASP A 98 -14.37 4.64 4.87
CA ASP A 98 -15.36 3.62 5.22
C ASP A 98 -15.11 2.98 6.60
N TYR A 99 -13.85 2.90 7.07
CA TYR A 99 -13.46 2.15 8.28
C TYR A 99 -12.67 2.96 9.32
N GLY A 100 -12.33 4.23 9.04
CA GLY A 100 -11.72 5.17 9.98
C GLY A 100 -10.22 4.99 10.24
N GLU A 101 -9.71 3.76 10.25
CA GLU A 101 -8.30 3.49 10.56
C GLU A 101 -7.69 2.37 9.71
N ILE A 102 -6.35 2.37 9.64
CA ILE A 102 -5.57 1.28 9.04
C ILE A 102 -4.39 0.94 9.96
N GLN A 103 -4.27 -0.34 10.29
CA GLN A 103 -3.24 -0.84 11.19
C GLN A 103 -2.00 -1.36 10.44
N LEU A 104 -0.84 -1.31 11.11
CA LEU A 104 0.38 -1.97 10.64
C LEU A 104 0.15 -3.48 10.58
N ASN A 105 0.43 -4.09 9.42
CA ASN A 105 0.16 -5.50 9.21
C ASN A 105 1.17 -6.19 8.28
N GLY A 106 2.31 -5.55 8.00
CA GLY A 106 3.45 -6.10 7.26
C GLY A 106 4.75 -5.92 8.04
N TRP A 107 5.63 -6.92 7.95
CA TRP A 107 6.93 -6.94 8.62
C TRP A 107 7.90 -7.89 7.92
N MET A 108 9.19 -7.67 8.14
CA MET A 108 10.24 -8.62 7.78
C MET A 108 10.27 -9.73 8.85
N ARG A 109 10.19 -10.99 8.43
CA ARG A 109 10.41 -12.15 9.31
C ARG A 109 11.89 -12.49 9.35
#